data_AF-A0A7W0Z4B7-F1
#
_entry.id   AF-A0A7W0Z4B7-F1
#
_cell.length_a   1.000
_cell.length_b   1.000
_cell.length_c   1.000
_cell.angle_alpha   90.00
_cell.angle_beta   90.00
_cell.angle_gamma   90.00
#
_symmetry.space_group_name_H-M   'P 1'
#
loop_
_entity.id
_entity.type
_entity.pdbx_description
1 polymer ?
#
loop_
_entity_poly.entity_id
_entity_poly.type
_entity_poly.pdbx_seq_one_letter_code
_entity_poly.pdbx_strand_id
1 'polypeptide(L)'
;MCFKNLPIEFDAQGRATLKGGVRDPYAFETRSLDDQADRIKDLLVRNGHIKTVDFDPVTRVAGALAFHSVVDLKERRVLETNSMATLFRGYEVILKGRDPRDAAFISSRACGVCGGVHSSTSALTMEMAFPVVPPPLGVV
;
A
#
# COMPACT_ATOMS: atom_id res chain seq x y z
N MET A 1 -10.08 16.12 -1.98
CA MET A 1 -8.93 15.27 -1.63
C MET A 1 -9.24 14.46 -0.36
N CYS A 2 -8.94 13.17 -0.36
CA CYS A 2 -9.39 12.17 0.63
C CYS A 2 -8.52 12.12 1.91
N PHE A 3 -8.19 13.25 2.51
CA PHE A 3 -7.31 13.28 3.70
C PHE A 3 -8.05 13.08 5.04
N LYS A 4 -9.36 12.81 5.03
CA LYS A 4 -10.17 12.69 6.28
C LYS A 4 -9.67 11.60 7.24
N ASN A 5 -9.03 10.56 6.71
CA ASN A 5 -8.55 9.41 7.48
C ASN A 5 -7.06 9.50 7.82
N LEU A 6 -6.36 10.55 7.37
CA LEU A 6 -4.96 10.73 7.76
C LEU A 6 -4.87 11.31 9.18
N PRO A 7 -3.86 10.91 9.96
CA PRO A 7 -3.59 11.46 11.29
C PRO A 7 -2.96 12.86 11.23
N ILE A 8 -3.44 13.72 10.32
CA ILE A 8 -2.89 15.06 10.05
C ILE A 8 -3.98 16.10 10.30
N GLU A 9 -3.61 17.22 10.91
CA GLU A 9 -4.43 18.41 11.09
C GLU A 9 -3.73 19.64 10.49
N PHE A 10 -4.48 20.69 10.19
CA PHE A 10 -3.97 21.93 9.61
C PHE A 10 -4.40 23.11 10.48
N ASP A 11 -3.48 24.02 10.78
CA ASP A 11 -3.79 25.27 11.48
C ASP A 11 -4.44 26.32 10.55
N ALA A 12 -4.80 27.48 11.11
CA ALA A 12 -5.43 28.57 10.35
C ALA A 12 -4.50 29.18 9.28
N GLN A 13 -3.20 28.91 9.37
CA GLN A 13 -2.16 29.36 8.45
C GLN A 13 -1.80 28.27 7.42
N GLY A 14 -2.46 27.10 7.48
CA GLY A 14 -2.25 25.98 6.58
C GLY A 14 -1.05 25.09 6.93
N ARG A 15 -0.44 25.25 8.11
CA ARG A 15 0.65 24.35 8.55
C ARG A 15 0.06 23.02 8.98
N ALA A 16 0.61 21.95 8.42
CA ALA A 16 0.23 20.59 8.76
C ALA A 16 0.96 20.11 10.02
N THR A 17 0.28 19.40 10.92
CA THR A 17 0.87 18.68 12.05
C THR A 17 0.27 17.29 12.20
N LEU A 18 1.01 16.37 12.82
CA LEU A 18 0.45 15.08 13.24
C LEU A 18 -0.50 15.29 14.42
N LYS A 19 -1.67 14.64 14.38
CA LYS A 19 -2.59 14.62 15.51
C LYS A 19 -1.92 13.98 16.73
N GLY A 20 -2.10 14.56 17.91
CA GLY A 20 -1.60 14.00 19.17
C GLY A 20 -2.20 12.61 19.46
N GLY A 21 -1.42 11.74 20.12
CA GLY A 21 -1.88 10.43 20.57
C GLY A 21 -1.95 9.33 19.51
N VAL A 22 -1.42 9.58 18.30
CA VAL A 22 -1.30 8.55 17.26
C VAL A 22 -0.20 7.57 17.69
N ARG A 23 -0.62 6.40 18.18
CA ARG A 23 0.24 5.25 18.51
C ARG A 23 1.03 4.84 17.26
N ASP A 24 2.25 4.33 17.46
CA ASP A 24 3.20 3.92 16.42
C ASP A 24 2.50 3.51 15.09
N PRO A 25 2.57 4.33 14.02
CA PRO A 25 1.86 4.06 12.77
C PRO A 25 2.39 2.83 12.04
N TYR A 26 3.52 2.26 12.51
CA TYR A 26 4.10 1.05 11.97
C TYR A 26 3.72 -0.22 12.77
N ALA A 27 2.92 -0.09 13.84
CA ALA A 27 2.42 -1.25 14.56
C ALA A 27 1.50 -2.08 13.64
N PHE A 28 1.78 -3.38 13.54
CA PHE A 28 0.97 -4.33 12.80
C PHE A 28 0.68 -5.56 13.63
N GLU A 29 -0.46 -6.18 13.39
CA GLU A 29 -0.82 -7.48 13.95
C GLU A 29 -0.54 -8.56 12.92
N THR A 30 0.03 -9.68 13.37
CA THR A 30 0.19 -10.87 12.54
C THR A 30 -0.79 -11.94 13.00
N ARG A 31 -1.35 -12.66 12.04
CA ARG A 31 -2.21 -13.80 12.29
C ARG A 31 -1.67 -15.00 11.52
N SER A 32 -1.51 -16.14 12.18
CA SER A 32 -1.20 -17.40 11.50
C SER A 32 -2.41 -17.87 10.69
N LEU A 33 -2.13 -18.49 9.54
CA LEU A 33 -3.12 -19.08 8.63
C LEU A 33 -3.01 -20.61 8.55
N ASP A 34 -2.24 -21.24 9.45
CA ASP A 34 -1.86 -22.66 9.35
C ASP A 34 -3.09 -23.60 9.35
N ASP A 35 -4.04 -23.39 10.27
CA ASP A 35 -5.27 -24.19 10.36
C ASP A 35 -6.13 -24.13 9.08
N GLN A 36 -6.12 -22.97 8.41
CA GLN A 36 -6.89 -22.75 7.19
C GLN A 36 -6.23 -23.47 6.00
N ALA A 37 -4.90 -23.47 5.94
CA ALA A 37 -4.14 -24.13 4.89
C ALA A 37 -4.35 -25.66 4.91
N ASP A 38 -4.35 -26.28 6.11
CA ASP A 38 -4.58 -27.73 6.25
C ASP A 38 -5.98 -28.14 5.79
N ARG A 39 -7.00 -27.35 6.15
CA ARG A 39 -8.38 -27.57 5.71
C ARG A 39 -8.50 -27.48 4.18
N ILE A 40 -7.85 -26.49 3.58
CA ILE A 40 -7.91 -26.27 2.12
C ILE A 40 -7.21 -27.40 1.38
N LYS A 41 -6.08 -27.88 1.89
CA LYS A 41 -5.37 -29.05 1.34
C LYS A 41 -6.23 -30.31 1.38
N ASP A 42 -6.91 -30.57 2.49
CA ASP A 42 -7.83 -31.72 2.62
C ASP A 42 -9.00 -31.62 1.62
N LEU A 43 -9.58 -30.42 1.47
CA LEU A 43 -10.65 -30.16 0.50
C LEU A 43 -10.20 -30.41 -0.95
N LEU A 44 -9.00 -29.97 -1.33
CA LEU A 44 -8.42 -30.20 -2.65
C LEU A 44 -8.21 -31.69 -2.96
N VAL A 45 -7.77 -32.48 -1.98
CA VAL A 45 -7.54 -33.93 -2.14
C VAL A 45 -8.86 -34.69 -2.29
N ARG A 46 -9.87 -34.34 -1.48
CA ARG A 46 -11.13 -35.10 -1.42
C ARG A 46 -12.11 -34.75 -2.53
N ASN A 47 -12.01 -33.56 -3.14
CA ASN A 47 -13.05 -33.03 -4.02
C ASN A 47 -12.49 -32.70 -5.41
N GLY A 48 -12.86 -33.49 -6.43
CA GLY A 48 -12.42 -33.25 -7.81
C GLY A 48 -12.94 -31.93 -8.44
N HIS A 49 -13.95 -31.30 -7.85
CA HIS A 49 -14.57 -30.03 -8.28
C HIS A 49 -13.99 -28.79 -7.58
N ILE A 50 -13.13 -29.00 -6.57
CA ILE A 50 -12.35 -27.94 -5.96
C ILE A 50 -11.01 -27.86 -6.69
N LYS A 51 -10.61 -26.67 -7.13
CA LYS A 51 -9.43 -26.46 -7.97
C LYS A 51 -8.62 -25.26 -7.51
N THR A 52 -7.31 -25.34 -7.70
CA THR A 52 -6.43 -24.16 -7.67
C THR A 52 -6.50 -23.46 -9.02
N VAL A 53 -6.66 -22.14 -8.99
CA VAL A 53 -6.69 -21.26 -10.16
C VAL A 53 -5.78 -20.07 -9.88
N ASP A 54 -4.80 -19.88 -10.75
CA ASP A 54 -3.78 -18.85 -10.61
C ASP A 54 -3.93 -17.81 -11.72
N PHE A 55 -3.82 -16.54 -11.33
CA PHE A 55 -3.74 -15.41 -12.24
C PHE A 55 -2.42 -14.68 -11.99
N ASP A 56 -1.38 -15.10 -12.69
CA ASP A 56 -0.05 -14.50 -12.63
C ASP A 56 0.55 -14.41 -14.05
N PRO A 57 0.70 -13.20 -14.63
CA PRO A 57 0.36 -11.91 -14.05
C PRO A 57 -1.13 -11.56 -14.19
N VAL A 58 -1.66 -10.80 -13.23
CA VAL A 58 -2.89 -10.03 -13.44
C VAL A 58 -2.60 -8.90 -14.43
N THR A 59 -3.38 -8.80 -15.51
CA THR A 59 -3.20 -7.79 -16.56
C THR A 59 -4.17 -6.61 -16.39
N ARG A 60 -3.93 -5.52 -17.13
CA ARG A 60 -4.70 -4.24 -17.05
C ARG A 60 -4.68 -3.59 -15.66
N VAL A 61 -3.61 -3.83 -14.91
CA VAL A 61 -3.28 -3.18 -13.64
C VAL A 61 -1.87 -2.59 -13.71
N ALA A 62 -1.54 -1.69 -12.79
CA ALA A 62 -0.18 -1.16 -12.66
C ALA A 62 0.61 -1.98 -11.63
N GLY A 63 1.83 -2.40 -12.00
CA GLY A 63 2.70 -3.19 -11.13
C GLY A 63 2.61 -4.69 -11.40
N ALA A 64 3.17 -5.48 -10.49
CA ALA A 64 3.23 -6.93 -10.58
C ALA A 64 2.34 -7.54 -9.48
N LEU A 65 1.16 -8.02 -9.88
CA LEU A 65 0.13 -8.57 -9.02
C LEU A 65 -0.18 -9.99 -9.47
N ALA A 66 -0.24 -10.92 -8.53
CA ALA A 66 -0.68 -12.28 -8.71
C ALA A 66 -1.82 -12.61 -7.74
N PHE A 67 -2.77 -13.43 -8.19
CA PHE A 67 -3.76 -14.07 -7.33
C PHE A 67 -3.63 -15.58 -7.42
N HIS A 68 -3.48 -16.24 -6.27
CA HIS A 68 -3.49 -17.70 -6.14
C HIS A 68 -4.72 -18.10 -5.35
N SER A 69 -5.68 -18.75 -6.01
CA SER A 69 -7.02 -18.98 -5.43
C SER A 69 -7.40 -20.45 -5.44
N VAL A 70 -8.14 -20.88 -4.41
CA VAL A 70 -8.82 -22.17 -4.37
C VAL A 70 -10.31 -21.95 -4.54
N VAL A 71 -10.89 -22.57 -5.56
CA VAL A 71 -12.29 -22.35 -5.96
C VAL A 71 -13.07 -23.65 -5.95
N ASP A 72 -14.33 -23.56 -5.57
CA ASP A 72 -15.32 -24.62 -5.65
C ASP A 72 -16.19 -24.36 -6.87
N LEU A 73 -15.98 -25.12 -7.94
CA LEU A 73 -16.66 -24.91 -9.22
C LEU A 73 -18.13 -25.33 -9.18
N LYS A 74 -18.50 -26.23 -8.25
CA LYS A 74 -19.87 -26.70 -8.09
C LYS A 74 -20.72 -25.63 -7.42
N GLU A 75 -20.24 -25.09 -6.30
CA GLU A 75 -20.93 -24.05 -5.54
C GLU A 75 -20.61 -22.63 -6.06
N ARG A 76 -19.75 -22.52 -7.08
CA ARG A 76 -19.36 -21.26 -7.75
C ARG A 76 -18.82 -20.22 -6.78
N ARG A 77 -17.97 -20.66 -5.84
CA ARG A 77 -17.41 -19.80 -4.78
C ARG A 77 -15.89 -19.90 -4.72
N VAL A 78 -15.26 -18.80 -4.30
CA VAL A 78 -13.85 -18.78 -3.90
C VAL A 78 -13.78 -19.20 -2.44
N LEU A 79 -12.99 -20.22 -2.13
CA LEU A 79 -12.78 -20.72 -0.77
C LEU A 79 -11.64 -19.97 -0.07
N GLU A 80 -10.59 -19.69 -0.83
CA GLU A 80 -9.40 -19.00 -0.35
C GLU A 80 -8.73 -18.26 -1.52
N THR A 81 -8.10 -17.14 -1.23
CA THR A 81 -7.28 -16.40 -2.20
C THR A 81 -6.12 -15.71 -1.51
N ASN A 82 -4.96 -15.73 -2.16
CA ASN A 82 -3.78 -15.00 -1.74
C ASN A 82 -3.47 -13.92 -2.77
N SER A 83 -3.41 -12.67 -2.32
CA SER A 83 -2.95 -11.52 -3.11
C SER A 83 -1.45 -11.36 -2.92
N MET A 84 -0.69 -11.38 -4.00
CA MET A 84 0.76 -11.29 -3.94
C MET A 84 1.29 -10.18 -4.84
N ALA A 85 2.10 -9.29 -4.24
CA ALA A 85 2.94 -8.37 -5.00
C ALA A 85 4.28 -9.08 -5.31
N THR A 86 4.59 -9.28 -6.58
CA THR A 86 5.75 -10.08 -7.01
C THR A 86 6.99 -9.24 -7.33
N LEU A 87 6.98 -7.94 -7.00
CA LEU A 87 8.07 -7.01 -7.23
C LEU A 87 8.36 -6.16 -5.99
N PHE A 88 9.63 -6.03 -5.65
CA PHE A 88 10.13 -5.11 -4.62
C PHE A 88 11.18 -4.15 -5.20
N ARG A 89 11.14 -2.88 -4.80
CA ARG A 89 12.13 -1.84 -5.19
C ARG A 89 12.78 -1.09 -4.03
N GLY A 90 12.17 -1.09 -2.84
CA GLY A 90 12.78 -0.52 -1.63
C GLY A 90 12.98 1.00 -1.60
N TYR A 91 12.00 1.80 -2.04
CA TYR A 91 12.11 3.28 -2.05
C TYR A 91 12.43 3.87 -0.67
N GLU A 92 11.87 3.31 0.40
CA GLU A 92 12.12 3.75 1.78
C GLU A 92 13.59 3.58 2.17
N VAL A 93 14.22 2.49 1.72
CA VAL A 93 15.65 2.23 1.93
C VAL A 93 16.47 3.19 1.07
N ILE A 94 16.09 3.39 -0.19
CA ILE A 94 16.77 4.29 -1.12
C ILE A 94 16.80 5.73 -0.59
N LEU A 95 15.74 6.18 0.07
CA LEU A 95 15.63 7.55 0.59
C LEU A 95 16.47 7.79 1.85
N LYS A 96 16.92 6.75 2.56
CA LYS A 96 17.76 6.91 3.76
C LYS A 96 19.07 7.63 3.42
N GLY A 97 19.40 8.66 4.19
CA GLY A 97 20.64 9.43 4.04
C GLY A 97 20.67 10.38 2.84
N ARG A 98 19.57 10.51 2.09
CA ARG A 98 19.47 11.50 1.01
C ARG A 98 19.04 12.86 1.54
N ASP A 99 19.33 13.89 0.77
CA ASP A 99 18.80 15.21 1.04
C ASP A 99 17.26 15.17 0.97
N PRO A 100 16.53 15.62 1.99
CA PRO A 100 15.07 15.57 1.98
C PRO A 100 14.45 16.26 0.77
N ARG A 101 15.10 17.30 0.21
CA ARG A 101 14.61 18.04 -0.97
C ARG A 101 14.54 17.17 -2.23
N ASP A 102 15.31 16.09 -2.29
CA ASP A 102 15.26 15.14 -3.40
C ASP A 102 14.09 14.16 -3.27
N ALA A 103 13.45 14.07 -2.10
CA ALA A 103 12.46 13.04 -1.81
C ALA A 103 11.26 13.10 -2.75
N ALA A 104 10.76 14.29 -3.12
CA ALA A 104 9.64 14.44 -4.05
C ALA A 104 9.97 13.91 -5.46
N PHE A 105 11.20 14.16 -5.93
CA PHE A 105 11.65 13.66 -7.23
C PHE A 105 11.86 12.14 -7.21
N ILE A 106 12.44 11.60 -6.15
CA ILE A 106 12.70 10.17 -6.05
C ILE A 106 11.38 9.40 -5.86
N SER A 107 10.58 9.78 -4.87
CA SER A 107 9.32 9.10 -4.52
C SER A 107 8.27 9.14 -5.63
N SER A 108 8.25 10.17 -6.48
CA SER A 108 7.33 10.22 -7.63
C SER A 108 7.56 9.08 -8.63
N ARG A 109 8.72 8.42 -8.61
CA ARG A 109 9.01 7.23 -9.44
C ARG A 109 8.53 5.94 -8.78
N ALA A 110 8.00 6.00 -7.56
CA ALA A 110 7.34 4.86 -6.93
C ALA A 110 6.14 4.38 -7.75
N CYS A 111 5.47 5.22 -8.53
CA CYS A 111 4.43 4.76 -9.45
C CYS A 111 4.34 5.66 -10.68
N GLY A 112 4.32 5.07 -11.88
CA GLY A 112 4.12 5.82 -13.12
C GLY A 112 2.67 6.30 -13.33
N VAL A 113 1.70 5.70 -12.64
CA VAL A 113 0.28 6.06 -12.75
C VAL A 113 -0.11 7.16 -11.76
N CYS A 114 0.35 7.07 -10.51
CA CYS A 114 0.05 8.02 -9.44
C CYS A 114 1.28 8.78 -8.91
N GLY A 115 2.33 8.91 -9.73
CA GLY A 115 3.60 9.53 -9.32
C GLY A 115 3.46 10.97 -8.81
N GLY A 116 2.54 11.76 -9.38
CA GLY A 116 2.22 13.10 -8.89
C GLY A 116 1.75 13.11 -7.43
N VAL A 117 0.96 12.11 -7.01
CA VAL A 117 0.46 11.99 -5.63
C VAL A 117 1.62 11.74 -4.66
N HIS A 118 2.59 10.90 -5.04
CA HIS A 118 3.79 10.68 -4.24
C HIS A 118 4.63 11.97 -4.12
N SER A 119 4.80 12.70 -5.22
CA SER A 119 5.50 14.00 -5.22
C SER A 119 4.84 14.99 -4.28
N SER A 120 3.52 15.19 -4.40
CA SER A 120 2.76 16.12 -3.56
C SER A 120 2.75 15.70 -2.09
N THR A 121 2.65 14.40 -1.80
CA THR A 121 2.69 13.92 -0.40
C THR A 121 4.08 14.14 0.21
N SER A 122 5.15 13.94 -0.57
CA SER A 122 6.51 14.22 -0.12
C SER A 122 6.74 15.72 0.13
N ALA A 123 6.21 16.58 -0.73
CA ALA A 123 6.21 18.04 -0.55
C ALA A 123 5.54 18.45 0.77
N LEU A 124 4.30 18.03 1.00
CA LEU A 124 3.56 18.29 2.25
C LEU A 124 4.31 17.77 3.49
N THR A 125 5.00 16.64 3.37
CA THR A 125 5.80 16.08 4.46
C THR A 125 7.02 16.96 4.76
N MET A 126 7.68 17.50 3.72
CA MET A 126 8.79 18.44 3.89
C MET A 126 8.33 19.78 4.46
N GLU A 127 7.16 20.29 4.05
CA GLU A 127 6.57 21.52 4.60
C GLU A 127 6.37 21.42 6.12
N MET A 128 5.82 20.28 6.57
CA MET A 128 5.67 19.94 7.99
C MET A 128 7.03 19.81 8.70
N ALA A 129 8.02 19.18 8.07
CA ALA A 129 9.33 18.94 8.68
C ALA A 129 10.22 20.19 8.75
N PHE A 130 10.07 21.13 7.81
CA PHE A 130 10.84 22.38 7.70
C PHE A 130 10.11 23.64 8.21
N PRO A 131 9.06 23.46 9.02
CA PRO A 131 8.00 24.44 9.28
C PRO A 131 7.79 25.57 8.25
N VAL A 132 7.74 25.24 6.96
CA VAL A 132 7.55 26.24 5.88
C VAL A 132 6.09 26.33 5.45
N VAL A 133 5.67 27.52 5.02
CA VAL A 133 4.34 27.78 4.48
C VAL A 133 4.48 28.26 3.03
N PRO A 134 4.03 27.49 2.03
CA PRO A 134 4.02 27.97 0.64
C PRO A 134 3.12 29.19 0.46
N PRO A 135 3.33 29.97 -0.62
CA PRO A 135 2.35 30.96 -1.06
C PRO A 135 0.97 30.32 -1.31
N PRO A 136 -0.13 31.10 -1.26
CA PRO A 136 -1.44 30.59 -1.61
C PRO A 136 -1.44 29.87 -2.97
N LEU A 137 -2.07 28.68 -3.03
CA LEU A 137 -2.13 27.77 -4.19
C LEU A 137 -0.83 27.02 -4.54
N GLY A 138 0.23 27.15 -3.73
CA GLY A 138 1.48 26.41 -3.89
C GLY A 138 1.59 25.18 -2.98
N VAL A 139 2.49 24.26 -3.38
CA VAL A 139 3.10 23.22 -2.52
C VAL A 139 4.60 23.20 -2.83
N VAL A 140 5.46 23.02 -1.82
CA VAL A 140 6.93 23.08 -1.91
C VAL A 140 7.55 21.69 -1.98
#